data_AF-A0AAD7DPK2-F1
#
_entry.id   AF-A0AAD7DPK2-F1
#
_cell.length_a   1.000
_cell.length_b   1.000
_cell.length_c   1.000
_cell.angle_alpha   90.00
_cell.angle_beta   90.00
_cell.angle_gamma   90.00
#
_symmetry.space_group_name_H-M   'P 1'
#
loop_
_entity.id
_entity.type
_entity.pdbx_description
1 polymer ?
#
loop_
_entity_poly.entity_id
_entity_poly.type
_entity_poly.pdbx_seq_one_letter_code
_entity_poly.pdbx_strand_id
1 'polypeptide(L)'
;MRNTSKSRKNIAKESNLGSCDSERPRSENTGAYTTGLLERLGNRLAFIDARLAENTWLAGDKFTAADIMTVFTFTTMRVFYSLDLTGYPGILAYLGRVAQREGYKKARAKADQELEMMIEGKPP
;
A
#
# COMPACT_ATOMS: atom_id res chain seq x y z
N MET A 1 39.89 49.61 42.84
CA MET A 1 39.67 51.07 42.83
C MET A 1 38.47 51.37 41.94
N ARG A 2 37.64 52.31 42.38
CA ARG A 2 36.27 52.63 41.91
C ARG A 2 36.22 53.24 40.50
N ASN A 3 34.98 53.24 39.99
CA ASN A 3 34.34 54.16 39.04
C ASN A 3 34.07 53.57 37.65
N THR A 4 32.90 53.71 37.03
CA THR A 4 31.68 54.45 37.37
C THR A 4 30.59 54.01 36.39
N SER A 5 29.36 53.93 36.89
CA SER A 5 28.12 53.98 36.11
C SER A 5 28.16 55.07 35.04
N LYS A 6 27.76 54.74 33.80
CA LYS A 6 27.03 55.69 32.96
C LYS A 6 26.05 54.99 32.04
N SER A 7 24.81 55.03 32.49
CA SER A 7 23.59 54.83 31.70
C SER A 7 23.58 55.71 30.45
N ARG A 8 23.33 55.11 29.28
CA ARG A 8 22.71 55.77 28.12
C ARG A 8 21.67 54.82 27.52
N LYS A 9 20.48 55.40 27.33
CA LYS A 9 19.22 54.77 26.95
C LYS A 9 19.21 54.41 25.45
N ASN A 10 18.39 53.39 25.14
CA ASN A 10 17.62 53.15 23.92
C ASN A 10 18.38 53.07 22.59
N ILE A 11 18.24 51.92 21.90
CA ILE A 11 17.76 51.84 20.52
C ILE A 11 17.19 50.43 20.34
N ALA A 12 15.88 50.38 20.08
CA ALA A 12 15.19 49.22 19.60
C ALA A 12 15.76 48.80 18.23
N LYS A 13 16.04 47.51 18.07
CA LYS A 13 15.91 46.85 16.77
C LYS A 13 15.25 45.50 17.00
N GLU A 14 13.96 45.48 16.74
CA GLU A 14 13.20 44.29 16.42
C GLU A 14 13.87 43.62 15.22
N SER A 15 14.43 42.43 15.43
CA SER A 15 14.61 41.45 14.37
C SER A 15 13.52 40.41 14.54
N ASN A 16 12.31 40.79 14.15
CA ASN A 16 11.22 39.85 13.90
C ASN A 16 11.50 39.18 12.56
N LEU A 17 12.28 38.08 12.58
CA LEU A 17 12.30 37.12 11.49
C LEU A 17 11.67 35.85 12.05
N GLY A 18 10.39 35.70 11.75
CA GLY A 18 9.52 34.67 12.29
C GLY A 18 10.11 33.27 12.13
N SER A 19 10.25 32.58 13.25
CA SER A 19 10.17 31.13 13.25
C SER A 19 8.79 30.77 12.70
N CYS A 20 8.77 30.23 11.49
CA CYS A 20 7.60 29.53 10.97
C CYS A 20 7.70 28.06 11.37
N ASP A 21 7.94 27.79 12.66
CA ASP A 21 7.54 26.54 13.29
C ASP A 21 6.02 26.59 13.47
N SER A 22 5.31 26.45 12.34
CA SER A 22 3.94 25.99 12.40
C SER A 22 3.99 24.50 12.70
N GLU A 23 3.93 24.17 14.00
CA GLU A 23 3.38 22.90 14.45
C GLU A 23 1.99 22.76 13.79
N ARG A 24 1.95 22.19 12.58
CA ARG A 24 0.70 21.67 12.05
C ARG A 24 0.34 20.53 13.00
N PRO A 25 -0.77 20.59 13.74
CA PRO A 25 -1.19 19.47 14.54
C PRO A 25 -1.30 18.28 13.60
N ARG A 26 -0.55 17.20 13.88
CA ARG A 26 -0.70 15.93 13.19
C ARG A 26 -2.16 15.56 13.37
N SER A 27 -2.96 15.71 12.32
CA SER A 27 -4.41 15.56 12.41
C SER A 27 -4.72 14.22 13.07
N GLU A 28 -5.36 14.27 14.24
CA GLU A 28 -5.75 13.11 15.05
C GLU A 28 -6.74 12.16 14.33
N ASN A 29 -7.08 12.47 13.08
CA ASN A 29 -8.05 11.73 12.29
C ASN A 29 -7.47 10.55 11.48
N THR A 30 -6.27 10.07 11.84
CA THR A 30 -5.60 8.96 11.13
C THR A 30 -6.45 7.68 11.09
N GLY A 31 -7.34 7.48 12.08
CA GLY A 31 -8.25 6.32 12.17
C GLY A 31 -9.45 6.35 11.21
N ALA A 32 -10.04 7.52 10.95
CA ALA A 32 -11.22 7.61 10.09
C ALA A 32 -10.87 7.44 8.60
N TYR A 33 -9.74 8.02 8.17
CA TYR A 33 -9.26 7.88 6.78
C TYR A 33 -8.81 6.46 6.45
N THR A 34 -8.21 5.76 7.41
CA THR A 34 -7.81 4.35 7.23
C THR A 34 -9.02 3.42 7.20
N THR A 35 -10.04 3.67 8.01
CA THR A 35 -11.27 2.86 8.05
C THR A 35 -11.99 2.83 6.70
N GLY A 36 -12.26 4.00 6.09
CA GLY A 36 -12.94 4.06 4.80
C GLY A 36 -12.12 3.45 3.64
N LEU A 37 -10.79 3.52 3.71
CA LEU A 37 -9.91 2.87 2.73
C LEU A 37 -9.96 1.35 2.84
N LEU A 38 -9.89 0.81 4.07
CA LEU A 38 -9.93 -0.63 4.32
C LEU A 38 -11.28 -1.23 3.94
N GLU A 39 -12.38 -0.56 4.24
CA GLU A 39 -13.72 -0.99 3.83
C GLU A 39 -13.84 -1.06 2.30
N ARG A 40 -13.39 -0.01 1.60
CA ARG A 40 -13.41 0.02 0.13
C ARG A 40 -12.54 -1.08 -0.47
N LEU A 41 -11.40 -1.38 0.15
CA LEU A 41 -10.53 -2.48 -0.27
C LEU A 41 -11.22 -3.83 -0.06
N GLY A 42 -11.79 -4.07 1.12
CA GLY A 42 -12.56 -5.28 1.43
C GLY A 42 -13.69 -5.52 0.45
N ASN A 43 -14.49 -4.48 0.15
CA ASN A 43 -15.58 -4.57 -0.82
C ASN A 43 -15.09 -4.93 -2.24
N ARG A 44 -13.94 -4.39 -2.66
CA ARG A 44 -13.34 -4.73 -3.96
C ARG A 44 -12.82 -6.16 -4.00
N LEU A 45 -12.18 -6.62 -2.94
CA LEU A 45 -11.71 -7.99 -2.83
C LEU A 45 -12.88 -8.98 -2.83
N ALA A 46 -13.93 -8.70 -2.07
CA ALA A 46 -15.15 -9.52 -2.07
C ALA A 46 -15.80 -9.60 -3.45
N PHE A 47 -15.86 -8.49 -4.18
CA PHE A 47 -16.37 -8.47 -5.56
C PHE A 47 -15.52 -9.31 -6.51
N ILE A 48 -14.20 -9.19 -6.46
CA ILE A 48 -13.29 -9.97 -7.31
C ILE A 48 -13.37 -11.45 -6.95
N ASP A 49 -13.45 -11.78 -5.66
CA ASP A 49 -13.57 -13.15 -5.17
C ASP A 49 -14.86 -13.81 -5.68
N ALA A 50 -16.00 -13.15 -5.54
CA ALA A 50 -17.27 -13.64 -6.07
C ALA A 50 -17.20 -13.88 -7.59
N ARG A 51 -16.58 -12.94 -8.33
CA ARG A 51 -16.38 -13.08 -9.78
C ARG A 51 -15.55 -14.32 -10.12
N LEU A 52 -14.48 -14.58 -9.39
CA LEU A 52 -13.55 -15.70 -9.60
C LEU A 52 -14.04 -17.03 -9.01
N ALA A 53 -15.04 -16.99 -8.14
CA ALA A 53 -15.79 -18.17 -7.70
C ALA A 53 -16.71 -18.67 -8.82
N GLU A 54 -17.32 -17.76 -9.58
CA GLU A 54 -18.24 -18.09 -10.67
C GLU A 54 -17.55 -18.31 -12.03
N ASN A 55 -16.34 -17.75 -12.22
CA ASN A 55 -15.65 -17.77 -13.51
C ASN A 55 -14.22 -18.29 -13.39
N THR A 56 -13.74 -18.92 -14.47
CA THR A 56 -12.37 -19.43 -14.53
C THR A 56 -11.32 -18.29 -14.43
N TRP A 57 -11.57 -17.17 -15.11
CA TRP A 57 -10.72 -15.98 -15.21
C TRP A 57 -11.55 -14.71 -15.00
N LEU A 58 -10.89 -13.55 -14.83
CA LEU A 58 -11.56 -12.29 -14.54
C LEU A 58 -12.57 -11.86 -15.62
N ALA A 59 -12.29 -12.22 -16.88
CA ALA A 59 -13.15 -11.89 -18.03
C ALA A 59 -14.11 -13.03 -18.43
N GLY A 60 -14.25 -14.08 -17.62
CA GLY A 60 -15.04 -15.28 -17.95
C GLY A 60 -14.15 -16.51 -18.14
N ASP A 61 -14.37 -17.29 -19.20
CA ASP A 61 -13.68 -18.58 -19.38
C ASP A 61 -12.34 -18.49 -20.12
N LYS A 62 -12.02 -17.32 -20.68
CA LYS A 62 -10.77 -17.10 -21.41
C LYS A 62 -9.80 -16.26 -20.59
N PHE A 63 -8.53 -16.67 -20.59
CA PHE A 63 -7.43 -15.90 -20.00
C PHE A 63 -7.15 -14.65 -20.83
N THR A 64 -7.02 -13.50 -20.19
CA THR A 64 -6.89 -12.20 -20.88
C THR A 64 -5.82 -11.31 -20.25
N ALA A 65 -5.63 -10.13 -20.85
CA ALA A 65 -4.79 -9.08 -20.29
C ALA A 65 -5.23 -8.64 -18.89
N ALA A 66 -6.52 -8.76 -18.54
CA ALA A 66 -7.01 -8.46 -17.20
C ALA A 66 -6.29 -9.35 -16.16
N ASP A 67 -6.19 -10.65 -16.42
CA ASP A 67 -5.53 -11.59 -15.52
C ASP A 67 -4.02 -11.32 -15.42
N ILE A 68 -3.37 -10.98 -16.55
CA ILE A 68 -1.94 -10.65 -16.59
C ILE A 68 -1.64 -9.43 -15.71
N MET A 69 -2.47 -8.39 -15.78
CA MET A 69 -2.28 -7.17 -14.98
C MET A 69 -2.61 -7.38 -13.50
N THR A 70 -3.69 -8.10 -13.20
CA THR A 70 -4.17 -8.27 -11.82
C THR A 70 -3.31 -9.22 -10.98
N VAL A 71 -2.67 -10.22 -11.60
CA VAL A 71 -1.83 -11.19 -10.88
C VAL A 71 -0.76 -10.53 -10.01
N PHE A 72 -0.09 -9.50 -10.52
CA PHE A 72 0.94 -8.79 -9.77
C PHE A 72 0.41 -8.17 -8.48
N THR A 73 -0.83 -7.65 -8.50
CA THR A 73 -1.50 -7.03 -7.34
C THR A 73 -1.76 -8.05 -6.23
N PHE A 74 -2.00 -9.31 -6.57
CA PHE A 74 -2.27 -10.37 -5.60
C PHE A 74 -1.06 -11.22 -5.24
N THR A 75 0.09 -11.05 -5.90
CA THR A 75 1.34 -11.74 -5.54
C THR A 75 2.39 -10.75 -5.05
N THR A 76 3.21 -10.21 -5.94
CA THR A 76 4.41 -9.42 -5.61
C THR A 76 4.08 -8.14 -4.85
N MET A 77 2.94 -7.51 -5.13
CA MET A 77 2.53 -6.29 -4.41
C MET A 77 2.35 -6.52 -2.90
N ARG A 78 2.14 -7.77 -2.47
CA ARG A 78 1.99 -8.16 -1.06
C ARG A 78 3.29 -8.07 -0.25
N VAL A 79 4.43 -7.97 -0.93
CA VAL A 79 5.73 -7.66 -0.31
C VAL A 79 5.76 -6.21 0.20
N PHE A 80 5.05 -5.30 -0.48
CA PHE A 80 5.02 -3.88 -0.10
C PHE A 80 3.88 -3.56 0.88
N TYR A 81 2.78 -4.32 0.80
CA TYR A 81 1.59 -4.11 1.61
C TYR A 81 1.04 -5.45 2.09
N SER A 82 0.96 -5.65 3.42
CA SER A 82 0.42 -6.88 4.01
C SER A 82 -1.08 -7.03 3.71
N LEU A 83 -1.40 -7.73 2.62
CA LEU A 83 -2.75 -8.08 2.23
C LEU A 83 -3.00 -9.57 2.53
N ASP A 84 -3.94 -9.82 3.45
CA ASP A 84 -4.42 -11.16 3.76
C ASP A 84 -5.55 -11.55 2.80
N LEU A 85 -5.36 -12.68 2.12
CA LEU A 85 -6.29 -13.26 1.16
C LEU A 85 -6.99 -14.51 1.70
N THR A 86 -6.77 -14.90 2.95
CA THR A 86 -7.29 -16.15 3.55
C THR A 86 -8.82 -16.26 3.46
N GLY A 87 -9.54 -15.14 3.51
CA GLY A 87 -11.01 -15.10 3.40
C GLY A 87 -11.58 -15.12 1.97
N TYR A 88 -10.73 -15.21 0.94
CA TYR A 88 -11.13 -15.05 -0.47
C TYR A 88 -10.76 -16.30 -1.29
N PRO A 89 -11.53 -17.40 -1.17
CA PRO A 89 -11.20 -18.69 -1.78
C PRO A 89 -11.21 -18.68 -3.32
N GLY A 90 -12.04 -17.85 -3.95
CA GLY A 90 -12.06 -17.67 -5.40
C GLY A 90 -10.76 -17.05 -5.91
N ILE A 91 -10.23 -16.05 -5.20
CA ILE A 91 -8.92 -15.45 -5.47
C ILE A 91 -7.81 -16.50 -5.30
N LEU A 92 -7.81 -17.27 -4.21
CA LEU A 92 -6.79 -18.29 -3.97
C LEU A 92 -6.80 -19.39 -5.04
N ALA A 93 -7.98 -19.87 -5.43
CA ALA A 93 -8.12 -20.85 -6.51
C ALA A 93 -7.62 -20.27 -7.84
N TYR A 94 -7.90 -19.00 -8.11
CA TYR A 94 -7.38 -18.29 -9.28
C TYR A 94 -5.85 -18.20 -9.28
N LEU A 95 -5.22 -17.83 -8.17
CA LEU A 95 -3.75 -17.78 -8.05
C LEU A 95 -3.12 -19.15 -8.27
N GLY A 96 -3.71 -20.21 -7.70
CA GLY A 96 -3.30 -21.59 -7.97
C GLY A 96 -3.36 -21.93 -9.47
N ARG A 97 -4.43 -21.55 -10.17
CA ARG A 97 -4.54 -21.75 -11.64
C ARG A 97 -3.47 -20.98 -12.40
N VAL A 98 -3.22 -19.72 -12.04
CA VAL A 98 -2.18 -18.89 -12.69
C VAL A 98 -0.81 -19.54 -12.52
N ALA A 99 -0.45 -19.96 -11.31
CA ALA A 99 0.85 -20.53 -11.00
C ALA A 99 1.18 -21.78 -11.84
N GLN A 100 0.16 -22.53 -12.25
CA GLN A 100 0.32 -23.71 -13.11
C GLN A 100 0.54 -23.38 -14.59
N ARG A 101 0.29 -22.14 -15.04
CA ARG A 101 0.45 -21.77 -16.46
C ARG A 101 1.92 -21.73 -16.85
N GLU A 102 2.25 -22.39 -17.97
CA GLU A 102 3.60 -22.37 -18.53
C GLU A 102 4.13 -20.97 -18.84
N GLY A 103 3.25 -20.07 -19.28
CA GLY A 103 3.62 -18.66 -19.50
C GLY A 103 4.04 -17.95 -18.21
N TYR A 104 3.36 -18.23 -17.10
CA TYR A 104 3.69 -17.66 -15.80
C TYR A 104 5.02 -18.22 -15.28
N LYS A 105 5.21 -19.54 -15.32
CA LYS A 105 6.48 -20.21 -14.94
C LYS A 105 7.67 -19.65 -15.72
N LYS A 106 7.52 -19.47 -17.05
CA LYS A 106 8.57 -18.91 -17.91
C LYS A 106 8.87 -17.44 -17.61
N ALA A 107 7.85 -16.62 -17.35
CA ALA A 107 8.03 -15.22 -16.98
C ALA A 107 8.78 -15.11 -15.64
N ARG A 108 8.33 -15.86 -14.65
CA ARG A 108 8.94 -15.99 -13.31
C ARG A 108 10.40 -16.42 -13.37
N ALA A 109 10.71 -17.45 -14.16
CA ALA A 109 12.09 -17.92 -14.32
C ALA A 109 13.03 -16.88 -14.94
N LYS A 110 12.53 -15.80 -15.56
CA LYS A 110 13.34 -14.72 -16.11
C LYS A 110 13.39 -13.49 -15.21
N ALA A 111 12.26 -13.14 -14.59
CA ALA A 111 12.12 -11.89 -13.85
C ALA A 111 12.41 -12.06 -12.35
N ASP A 112 11.91 -13.13 -11.73
CA ASP A 112 11.76 -13.24 -10.27
C ASP A 112 12.16 -14.65 -9.79
N GLN A 113 13.41 -15.06 -10.06
CA GLN A 113 13.89 -16.40 -9.69
C GLN A 113 13.93 -16.63 -8.18
N GLU A 114 14.18 -15.58 -7.39
CA GLU A 114 14.38 -15.65 -5.94
C GLU A 114 13.13 -15.28 -5.12
N LEU A 115 12.10 -14.71 -5.74
CA LEU A 115 10.90 -14.28 -5.04
C LEU A 115 10.01 -15.49 -4.73
N GLU A 116 9.41 -15.62 -3.55
CA GLU A 116 8.44 -16.69 -3.31
C GLU A 116 7.17 -16.51 -4.20
N MET A 117 6.41 -17.59 -4.43
CA MET A 117 5.26 -17.55 -5.35
C MET A 117 4.08 -16.71 -4.82
N MET A 118 4.03 -16.41 -3.52
CA MET A 118 3.03 -15.55 -2.86
C MET A 118 1.57 -15.88 -3.20
N ILE A 119 1.27 -17.16 -3.43
CA ILE A 119 -0.06 -17.64 -3.81
C ILE A 119 -0.94 -18.05 -2.61
N GLU A 120 -0.34 -18.10 -1.41
CA GLU A 120 -1.01 -18.46 -0.18
C GLU A 120 -1.79 -17.29 0.42
N GLY A 121 -2.81 -17.60 1.23
CA GLY A 121 -3.71 -16.60 1.83
C GLY A 121 -3.00 -15.62 2.76
N LYS A 122 -2.12 -16.11 3.63
CA LYS A 122 -1.38 -15.26 4.57
C LYS A 122 -0.34 -14.42 3.84
N PRO A 123 -0.13 -13.15 4.24
CA PRO A 123 0.94 -12.34 3.67
C PRO A 123 2.30 -13.02 3.91
N PRO A 124 3.24 -12.90 2.97
CA PRO A 124 4.60 -13.40 3.14
C PRO A 124 5.42 -12.60 4.16
#